data_AF-A0A151BHI8-F1
#
_entry.id   AF-A0A151BHI8-F1
#
_cell.length_a   1.000
_cell.length_b   1.000
_cell.length_c   1.000
_cell.angle_alpha   90.00
_cell.angle_beta   90.00
_cell.angle_gamma   90.00
#
_symmetry.space_group_name_H-M   'P 1'
#
loop_
_entity.id
_entity.type
_entity.pdbx_description
1 polymer ?
#
loop_
_entity_poly.entity_id
_entity_poly.type
_entity_poly.pdbx_seq_one_letter_code
_entity_poly.pdbx_strand_id
1 'polypeptide(L)'
;MWKRISEFLKDYPERLSVARILVKNGLSIRDGKVYCNEIPVPIAGISRAAGVDRRTVMKTIEMIESNEELRRIFKGIRSAGTSLKEIARHLNLGVVEITPEDARLPGILARSASLLADRNISIRQAIVDDP
;
A
#
# COMPACT_ATOMS: atom_id res chain seq x y z
N MET A 1 1.33 -3.56 9.43
CA MET A 1 2.01 -2.24 9.57
C MET A 1 1.00 -1.14 9.84
N TRP A 2 -0.14 -1.17 9.14
CA TRP A 2 -1.19 -0.17 9.17
C TRP A 2 -1.68 0.21 10.57
N LYS A 3 -1.86 -0.77 11.47
CA LYS A 3 -2.27 -0.53 12.87
C LYS A 3 -1.47 0.59 13.55
N ARG A 4 -0.14 0.56 13.45
CA ARG A 4 0.73 1.59 14.05
C ARG A 4 0.49 2.97 13.43
N ILE A 5 0.46 3.06 12.10
CA ILE A 5 0.18 4.33 11.39
C ILE A 5 -1.18 4.88 11.81
N SER A 6 -2.19 4.00 11.90
CA SER A 6 -3.55 4.38 12.26
C SER A 6 -3.67 4.89 13.70
N GLU A 7 -2.90 4.33 14.63
CA GLU A 7 -2.86 4.77 16.03
C GLU A 7 -2.30 6.19 16.18
N PHE A 8 -1.24 6.54 15.43
CA PHE A 8 -0.66 7.89 15.45
C PHE A 8 -1.57 8.97 14.84
N LEU A 9 -2.44 8.58 13.91
CA LEU A 9 -3.28 9.50 13.14
C LEU A 9 -4.76 9.41 13.53
N LYS A 10 -5.12 8.63 14.55
CA LYS A 10 -6.51 8.32 14.94
C LYS A 10 -7.38 9.56 15.16
N ASP A 11 -6.78 10.63 15.71
CA ASP A 11 -7.48 11.88 16.03
C ASP A 11 -7.60 12.83 14.82
N TYR A 12 -7.07 12.42 13.65
CA TYR A 12 -7.01 13.21 12.43
C TYR A 12 -7.53 12.42 11.21
N PRO A 13 -8.86 12.28 11.03
CA PRO A 13 -9.46 11.43 10.00
C PRO A 13 -9.04 11.80 8.57
N GLU A 14 -8.89 13.09 8.27
CA GLU A 14 -8.44 13.55 6.95
C GLU A 14 -6.97 13.17 6.69
N ARG A 15 -6.12 13.20 7.72
CA ARG A 15 -4.70 12.78 7.62
C ARG A 15 -4.60 11.26 7.46
N LEU A 16 -5.49 10.49 8.08
CA LEU A 16 -5.62 9.05 7.84
C LEU A 16 -5.96 8.75 6.37
N SER A 17 -6.83 9.54 5.75
CA SER A 17 -7.13 9.39 4.31
C SER A 17 -5.86 9.55 3.46
N VAL A 18 -5.08 10.60 3.74
CA VAL A 18 -3.80 10.83 3.05
C VAL A 18 -2.83 9.67 3.28
N ALA A 19 -2.61 9.27 4.54
CA ALA A 19 -1.71 8.16 4.87
C ALA A 19 -2.11 6.85 4.17
N ARG A 20 -3.43 6.58 4.06
CA ARG A 20 -3.95 5.41 3.34
C ARG A 20 -3.60 5.44 1.86
N ILE A 21 -3.74 6.60 1.21
CA ILE A 21 -3.34 6.78 -0.19
C ILE A 21 -1.84 6.55 -0.37
N LEU A 22 -1.01 7.08 0.53
CA LEU A 22 0.43 6.90 0.45
C LEU A 22 0.82 5.42 0.58
N VAL A 23 0.30 4.73 1.60
CA VAL A 23 0.59 3.29 1.83
C VAL A 23 0.10 2.43 0.67
N LYS A 24 -1.17 2.60 0.26
CA LYS A 24 -1.79 1.79 -0.81
C LYS A 24 -1.04 1.88 -2.14
N ASN A 25 -0.46 3.04 -2.44
CA ASN A 25 0.24 3.28 -3.71
C ASN A 25 1.76 3.15 -3.60
N GLY A 26 2.29 2.74 -2.44
CA GLY A 26 3.73 2.60 -2.24
C GLY A 26 4.48 3.92 -2.35
N LEU A 27 3.90 5.02 -1.86
CA LEU A 27 4.48 6.35 -1.92
C LEU A 27 5.31 6.67 -0.69
N SER A 28 6.56 7.07 -0.91
CA SER A 28 7.46 7.50 0.16
C SER A 28 7.42 9.00 0.40
N ILE A 29 7.83 9.39 1.60
CA ILE A 29 8.07 10.80 1.97
C ILE A 29 9.56 11.00 2.18
N ARG A 30 10.13 12.02 1.51
CA ARG A 30 11.54 12.42 1.61
C ARG A 30 11.62 13.94 1.53
N ASP A 31 12.11 14.58 2.58
CA ASP A 31 12.41 16.02 2.64
C ASP A 31 11.19 16.88 2.24
N GLY A 32 10.04 16.62 2.86
CA GLY A 32 8.79 17.33 2.61
C GLY A 32 8.11 17.02 1.27
N LYS A 33 8.64 16.07 0.50
CA LYS A 33 8.13 15.69 -0.83
C LYS A 33 7.71 14.22 -0.87
N VAL A 34 6.76 13.93 -1.75
CA VAL A 34 6.23 12.57 -1.95
C VAL A 34 6.79 11.98 -3.23
N TYR A 35 7.13 10.69 -3.21
CA TYR A 35 7.68 9.99 -4.36
C TYR A 35 7.05 8.62 -4.57
N CYS A 36 6.83 8.26 -5.83
CA CYS A 36 6.63 6.88 -6.26
C CYS A 36 7.98 6.37 -6.74
N ASN A 37 8.67 5.56 -5.92
CA ASN A 37 10.06 5.20 -6.15
C ASN A 37 10.92 6.47 -6.33
N GLU A 38 11.48 6.72 -7.52
CA GLU A 38 12.27 7.93 -7.79
C GLU A 38 11.48 9.04 -8.52
N ILE A 39 10.19 8.82 -8.77
CA ILE A 39 9.33 9.76 -9.48
C ILE A 39 8.65 10.69 -8.45
N PRO A 40 8.87 12.01 -8.49
CA PRO A 40 8.19 12.93 -7.60
C PRO A 40 6.69 12.98 -7.90
N VAL A 41 5.87 12.94 -6.86
CA VAL A 41 4.40 12.93 -6.97
C VAL A 41 3.84 14.29 -6.52
N PRO A 42 3.11 15.01 -7.39
CA PRO A 42 2.52 16.29 -7.04
C PRO A 42 1.45 16.18 -5.95
N ILE A 43 1.51 17.09 -4.96
CA ILE A 43 0.54 17.20 -3.86
C ILE A 43 -0.91 17.30 -4.37
N ALA A 44 -1.14 17.98 -5.50
CA ALA A 44 -2.46 18.12 -6.09
C ALA A 44 -3.10 16.78 -6.52
N GLY A 45 -2.28 15.79 -6.94
CA GLY A 45 -2.76 14.47 -7.28
C GLY A 45 -3.18 13.69 -6.03
N ILE A 46 -2.35 13.79 -4.99
CA ILE A 46 -2.59 13.14 -3.69
C ILE A 46 -3.85 13.71 -3.03
N SER A 47 -4.00 15.04 -3.02
CA SER A 47 -5.16 15.72 -2.42
C SER A 47 -6.47 15.27 -3.08
N ARG A 48 -6.48 15.19 -4.42
CA ARG A 48 -7.64 14.69 -5.17
C ARG A 48 -7.94 13.23 -4.86
N ALA A 49 -6.93 12.37 -4.84
CA ALA A 49 -7.10 10.94 -4.56
C ALA A 49 -7.56 10.67 -3.11
N ALA A 50 -7.12 11.48 -2.16
CA ALA A 50 -7.50 11.39 -0.75
C ALA A 50 -8.83 12.11 -0.42
N GLY A 51 -9.38 12.90 -1.35
CA GLY A 51 -10.60 13.68 -1.12
C GLY A 51 -10.43 14.83 -0.11
N VAL A 52 -9.21 15.38 0.00
CA VAL A 52 -8.88 16.45 0.97
C VAL A 52 -8.23 17.63 0.25
N ASP A 53 -8.09 18.76 0.94
CA ASP A 53 -7.37 19.92 0.41
C ASP A 53 -5.84 19.73 0.46
N ARG A 54 -5.11 20.56 -0.31
CA ARG A 54 -3.64 20.47 -0.42
C ARG A 54 -2.93 20.77 0.90
N ARG A 55 -3.47 21.66 1.75
CA ARG A 55 -2.88 22.03 3.04
C ARG A 55 -2.94 20.87 4.00
N THR A 56 -4.01 20.07 3.95
CA THR A 56 -4.13 18.85 4.73
C THR A 56 -3.07 17.81 4.36
N VAL A 57 -2.77 17.65 3.07
CA VAL A 57 -1.64 16.80 2.64
C VAL A 57 -0.30 17.31 3.18
N MET A 58 -0.02 18.61 3.05
CA MET A 58 1.24 19.20 3.56
C MET A 58 1.39 19.01 5.07
N LYS A 59 0.34 19.31 5.84
CA LYS A 59 0.33 19.09 7.30
C LYS A 59 0.50 17.61 7.68
N THR A 60 -0.01 16.70 6.86
CA THR A 60 0.18 15.26 7.08
C THR A 60 1.65 14.87 6.88
N ILE A 61 2.28 15.38 5.82
CA ILE A 61 3.71 15.17 5.56
C ILE A 61 4.56 15.70 6.72
N GLU A 62 4.32 16.94 7.15
CA GLU A 62 5.01 17.54 8.31
C GLU A 62 4.83 16.72 9.59
N MET A 63 3.61 16.21 9.85
CA MET A 63 3.33 15.37 11.00
C MET A 63 4.07 14.02 10.92
N ILE A 64 4.12 13.41 9.74
CA ILE A 64 4.84 12.14 9.53
C ILE A 64 6.34 12.35 9.71
N GLU A 65 6.93 13.42 9.17
CA GLU A 65 8.37 13.66 9.24
C GLU A 65 8.84 14.11 10.64
N SER A 66 7.97 14.75 11.42
CA SER A 66 8.26 15.13 12.81
C SER A 66 8.21 13.96 13.79
N ASN A 67 7.54 12.86 13.44
CA ASN A 67 7.55 11.64 14.22
C ASN A 67 8.62 10.65 13.70
N GLU A 68 9.58 10.28 14.54
CA GLU A 68 10.72 9.46 14.12
C GLU A 68 10.34 8.06 13.61
N GLU A 69 9.30 7.44 14.19
CA GLU A 69 8.82 6.12 13.80
C GLU A 69 8.08 6.17 12.46
N LEU A 70 7.14 7.11 12.32
CA LEU A 70 6.43 7.31 11.05
C LEU A 70 7.40 7.71 9.94
N ARG A 71 8.35 8.61 10.21
CA ARG A 71 9.39 8.99 9.23
C ARG A 71 10.18 7.78 8.75
N ARG A 72 10.57 6.86 9.64
CA ARG A 72 11.28 5.63 9.26
C ARG A 72 10.45 4.74 8.34
N ILE A 73 9.16 4.57 8.65
CA ILE A 73 8.23 3.79 7.83
C ILE A 73 8.05 4.45 6.45
N PHE A 74 7.60 5.71 6.42
CA PHE A 74 7.26 6.40 5.17
C PHE A 74 8.46 6.71 4.29
N LYS A 75 9.67 6.83 4.85
CA LYS A 75 10.90 6.94 4.04
C LYS A 75 11.26 5.62 3.35
N GLY A 76 10.90 4.48 3.95
CA GLY A 76 11.21 3.14 3.43
C GLY A 76 10.16 2.55 2.48
N ILE A 77 8.95 3.11 2.45
CA ILE A 77 7.88 2.66 1.54
C ILE A 77 8.35 2.77 0.08
N ARG A 78 8.05 1.74 -0.73
CA ARG A 78 8.28 1.75 -2.17
C ARG A 78 7.15 1.02 -2.87
N SER A 79 6.92 1.35 -4.14
CA SER A 79 5.97 0.62 -4.97
C SER A 79 6.57 -0.74 -5.36
N ALA A 80 5.81 -1.81 -5.15
CA ALA A 80 6.22 -3.18 -5.45
C ALA A 80 6.17 -3.53 -6.96
N GLY A 81 5.86 -2.57 -7.81
CA GLY A 81 5.72 -2.74 -9.25
C GLY A 81 4.28 -2.99 -9.69
N THR A 82 4.13 -3.46 -10.93
CA THR A 82 2.83 -3.57 -11.61
C THR A 82 2.03 -4.76 -11.10
N SER A 83 0.78 -4.52 -10.68
CA SER A 83 -0.19 -5.61 -10.48
C SER A 83 -0.65 -6.16 -11.82
N LEU A 84 -0.58 -7.49 -11.98
CA LEU A 84 -1.07 -8.17 -13.18
C LEU A 84 -2.58 -8.40 -13.16
N LYS A 85 -3.27 -8.16 -12.03
CA LYS A 85 -4.70 -8.50 -11.82
C LYS A 85 -5.60 -8.01 -12.96
N GLU A 86 -5.53 -6.72 -13.27
CA GLU A 86 -6.41 -6.08 -14.27
C GLU A 86 -6.05 -6.44 -15.72
N ILE A 87 -4.79 -6.85 -15.98
CA ILE A 87 -4.31 -7.18 -17.34
C ILE A 87 -4.19 -8.69 -17.57
N ALA A 88 -4.49 -9.51 -16.58
CA ALA A 88 -4.26 -10.95 -16.60
C ALA A 88 -4.90 -11.63 -17.84
N ARG A 89 -6.14 -11.26 -18.17
CA ARG A 89 -6.86 -11.81 -19.33
C ARG A 89 -6.14 -11.55 -20.66
N HIS A 90 -5.58 -10.35 -20.83
CA HIS A 90 -4.84 -10.00 -22.04
C HIS A 90 -3.51 -10.73 -22.16
N LEU A 91 -2.99 -11.23 -21.03
CA LEU A 91 -1.76 -12.02 -20.95
C LEU A 91 -2.02 -13.53 -20.93
N ASN A 92 -3.28 -13.97 -21.16
CA ASN A 92 -3.71 -15.36 -21.03
C ASN A 92 -3.41 -15.96 -19.64
N LEU A 93 -3.52 -15.14 -18.59
CA LEU A 93 -3.37 -15.53 -17.19
C LEU A 93 -4.73 -15.62 -16.50
N GLY A 94 -4.85 -16.54 -15.54
CA GLY A 94 -5.94 -16.59 -14.57
C GLY A 94 -5.65 -15.76 -13.33
N VAL A 95 -6.70 -15.30 -12.64
CA VAL A 95 -6.61 -14.64 -11.33
C VAL A 95 -7.40 -15.48 -10.32
N VAL A 96 -6.76 -15.75 -9.18
CA VAL A 96 -7.40 -16.40 -8.02
C VAL A 96 -7.35 -15.42 -6.87
N GLU A 97 -8.51 -15.08 -6.31
CA GLU A 97 -8.64 -14.23 -5.12
C GLU A 97 -9.00 -15.12 -3.92
N ILE A 98 -8.22 -15.01 -2.85
CA ILE A 98 -8.36 -15.85 -1.66
C ILE A 98 -8.69 -14.94 -0.49
N THR A 99 -9.93 -15.02 -0.02
CA THR A 99 -10.40 -14.28 1.15
C THR A 99 -10.45 -15.24 2.34
N PRO A 100 -9.49 -15.18 3.28
CA PRO A 100 -9.53 -16.01 4.47
C PRO A 100 -10.61 -15.50 5.43
N GLU A 101 -11.18 -16.41 6.23
CA GLU A 101 -12.06 -16.01 7.35
C GLU A 101 -11.29 -15.22 8.42
N ASP A 102 -10.02 -15.58 8.66
CA ASP A 102 -9.09 -14.83 9.51
C ASP A 102 -7.71 -14.73 8.84
N ALA A 103 -7.34 -13.51 8.44
CA ALA A 103 -6.08 -13.21 7.77
C ALA A 103 -4.84 -13.41 8.66
N ARG A 104 -5.02 -13.60 9.98
CA ARG A 104 -3.91 -13.85 10.93
C ARG A 104 -3.46 -15.32 10.94
N LEU A 105 -4.24 -16.22 10.33
CA LEU A 105 -3.92 -17.64 10.31
C LEU A 105 -2.65 -17.89 9.48
N PRO A 106 -1.63 -18.57 10.05
CA PRO A 106 -0.42 -18.88 9.32
C PRO A 106 -0.67 -19.92 8.21
N GLY A 107 0.10 -19.83 7.14
CA GLY A 107 0.12 -20.85 6.09
C GLY A 107 -0.95 -20.71 4.99
N ILE A 108 -1.77 -19.66 4.99
CA ILE A 108 -2.77 -19.39 3.91
C ILE A 108 -2.08 -19.39 2.54
N LEU A 109 -1.05 -18.56 2.37
CA LEU A 109 -0.30 -18.47 1.11
C LEU A 109 0.41 -19.79 0.78
N ALA A 110 1.04 -20.43 1.77
CA ALA A 110 1.78 -21.66 1.58
C ALA A 110 0.88 -22.81 1.08
N ARG A 111 -0.26 -23.04 1.73
CA ARG A 111 -1.22 -24.09 1.34
C ARG A 111 -1.83 -23.81 -0.03
N SER A 112 -2.15 -22.55 -0.30
CA SER A 112 -2.68 -22.14 -1.61
C SER A 112 -1.66 -22.40 -2.72
N ALA A 113 -0.39 -22.07 -2.48
CA ALA A 113 0.69 -22.31 -3.42
C ALA A 113 0.94 -23.81 -3.65
N SER A 114 0.96 -24.63 -2.58
CA SER A 114 1.09 -26.08 -2.69
C SER A 114 -0.03 -26.70 -3.52
N LEU A 115 -1.29 -26.30 -3.27
CA LEU A 115 -2.45 -26.84 -3.97
C LEU A 115 -2.45 -26.54 -5.49
N LEU A 116 -1.90 -25.39 -5.88
CA LEU A 116 -1.68 -25.02 -7.28
C LEU A 116 -0.52 -25.82 -7.89
N ALA A 117 0.59 -25.98 -7.15
CA ALA A 117 1.74 -26.75 -7.59
C ALA A 117 1.42 -28.23 -7.80
N ASP A 118 0.61 -28.85 -6.93
CA ASP A 118 0.15 -30.24 -7.06
C ASP A 118 -0.68 -30.47 -8.33
N ARG A 119 -1.28 -29.41 -8.88
CA ARG A 119 -2.02 -29.43 -10.17
C ARG A 119 -1.18 -28.95 -11.35
N ASN A 120 0.13 -28.78 -11.16
CA ASN A 120 1.07 -28.28 -12.16
C ASN A 120 0.70 -26.87 -12.70
N ILE A 121 0.17 -26.01 -11.83
CA ILE A 121 -0.17 -24.61 -12.16
C ILE A 121 0.93 -23.68 -11.61
N SER A 122 1.56 -22.91 -12.51
CA SER A 122 2.59 -21.94 -12.15
C SER A 122 1.99 -20.62 -11.63
N ILE A 123 2.55 -20.07 -10.56
CA ILE A 123 2.17 -18.76 -10.01
C ILE A 123 3.09 -17.69 -10.57
N ARG A 124 2.53 -16.75 -11.34
CA ARG A 124 3.29 -15.66 -11.96
C ARG A 124 3.51 -14.48 -11.01
N GLN A 125 2.53 -14.20 -10.17
CA GLN A 125 2.56 -13.11 -9.19
C GLN A 125 1.65 -13.49 -8.02
N ALA A 126 2.14 -13.24 -6.80
CA ALA A 126 1.33 -13.31 -5.59
C ALA A 126 1.35 -11.91 -4.95
N ILE A 127 0.16 -11.31 -4.79
CA ILE A 127 -0.03 -10.02 -4.11
C ILE A 127 -0.84 -10.30 -2.86
N VAL A 128 -0.38 -9.73 -1.74
CA VAL A 128 -1.09 -9.79 -0.46
C VAL A 128 -1.35 -8.36 -0.03
N ASP A 129 -2.61 -8.04 0.24
CA ASP A 129 -3.00 -6.74 0.80
C ASP A 129 -3.02 -6.84 2.34
N ASP A 130 -2.48 -5.83 3.04
CA ASP A 130 -2.63 -5.68 4.51
C ASP A 130 -4.08 -5.18 4.76
N PRO A 131 -4.87 -5.80 5.67
CA PRO A 131 -6.19 -5.30 6.05
C PRO A 131 -6.20 -3.89 6.65
#